data_AF-A0A7S3IFI5-F1
#
_entry.id   AF-A0A7S3IFI5-F1
#
_cell.length_a   1.000
_cell.length_b   1.000
_cell.length_c   1.000
_cell.angle_alpha   90.00
_cell.angle_beta   90.00
_cell.angle_gamma   90.00
#
_symmetry.space_group_name_H-M   'P 1'
#
loop_
_entity.id
_entity.type
_entity.pdbx_description
1 polymer ?
#
loop_
_entity_poly.entity_id
_entity_poly.type
_entity_poly.pdbx_seq_one_letter_code
_entity_poly.pdbx_strand_id
1 'polypeptide(L)'
;RIKQKISSSNKDQFIAVINDLLEFDEIEEDQYLWGNADMYDFYFNVAQKGLYYTSPISRTKALSILSQLAPCSIRPMFKLLPSIKKMVGTPSWELQGQLLILANCALQELCTDKSKQAETDEDQNEIR
;
A
#
# COMPACT_ATOMS: atom_id res chain seq x y z
N ARG A 1 -40.60 1.02 1.18
CA ARG A 1 -40.06 2.34 1.62
C ARG A 1 -38.84 2.21 2.55
N ILE A 2 -38.01 1.15 2.40
CA ILE A 2 -36.81 0.89 3.22
C ILE A 2 -35.66 0.45 2.28
N LYS A 3 -35.36 1.26 1.25
CA LYS A 3 -34.24 1.03 0.33
C LYS A 3 -33.40 2.28 0.08
N GLN A 4 -33.60 3.33 0.88
CA GLN A 4 -33.02 4.66 0.62
C GLN A 4 -32.20 5.21 1.80
N LYS A 5 -31.82 4.38 2.78
CA LYS A 5 -31.20 4.86 4.02
C LYS A 5 -29.85 4.22 4.37
N ILE A 6 -29.18 3.60 3.40
CA ILE A 6 -27.80 3.09 3.55
C ILE A 6 -26.86 4.06 2.82
N SER A 7 -26.82 5.34 3.21
CA SER A 7 -25.98 6.34 2.52
C SER A 7 -25.11 7.21 3.43
N SER A 8 -24.97 6.94 4.73
CA SER A 8 -24.31 7.95 5.57
C SER A 8 -23.67 7.48 6.87
N SER A 9 -22.83 6.43 6.85
CA SER A 9 -21.81 6.34 7.90
C SER A 9 -20.54 5.61 7.43
N ASN A 10 -19.37 6.20 7.73
CA ASN A 10 -18.05 5.58 7.51
C ASN A 10 -17.92 4.21 8.21
N LYS A 11 -18.78 3.93 9.19
CA LYS A 11 -18.79 2.69 9.96
C LYS A 11 -19.34 1.53 9.14
N ASP A 12 -20.32 1.78 8.28
CA ASP A 12 -20.95 0.75 7.45
C ASP A 12 -20.05 0.35 6.28
N GLN A 13 -19.29 1.31 5.73
CA GLN A 13 -18.23 1.02 4.76
C GLN A 13 -17.08 0.23 5.39
N PHE A 14 -16.68 0.58 6.62
CA PHE A 14 -15.64 -0.16 7.33
C PHE A 14 -16.08 -1.60 7.64
N ILE A 15 -17.33 -1.80 8.05
CA ILE A 15 -17.88 -3.14 8.32
C ILE A 15 -18.00 -3.95 7.02
N ALA A 16 -18.42 -3.34 5.91
CA ALA A 16 -18.43 -4.00 4.61
C ALA A 16 -17.02 -4.45 4.19
N VAL A 17 -16.02 -3.57 4.33
CA VAL A 17 -14.61 -3.91 4.04
C VAL A 17 -14.09 -5.03 4.95
N ILE A 18 -14.45 -5.04 6.22
CA ILE A 18 -14.05 -6.12 7.15
C ILE A 18 -14.76 -7.44 6.83
N ASN A 19 -16.03 -7.42 6.45
CA ASN A 19 -16.76 -8.61 6.05
C ASN A 19 -16.23 -9.18 4.72
N ASP A 20 -15.94 -8.31 3.75
CA ASP A 20 -15.30 -8.69 2.49
C ASP A 20 -13.86 -9.19 2.72
N LEU A 21 -13.16 -8.76 3.78
CA LEU A 21 -11.86 -9.33 4.16
C LEU A 21 -12.00 -10.69 4.85
N LEU A 22 -13.05 -10.90 5.65
CA LEU A 22 -13.28 -12.14 6.40
C LEU A 22 -13.86 -13.27 5.52
N GLU A 23 -14.67 -12.96 4.50
CA GLU A 23 -15.12 -13.95 3.52
C GLU A 23 -13.97 -14.48 2.64
N PHE A 24 -12.81 -13.80 2.63
CA PHE A 24 -11.66 -14.13 1.78
C PHE A 24 -10.46 -14.72 2.57
N ASP A 25 -10.57 -14.84 3.89
CA ASP A 25 -9.61 -15.56 4.76
C ASP A 25 -9.78 -17.09 4.64
N GLU A 26 -10.77 -17.56 3.87
CA GLU A 26 -10.94 -18.97 3.48
C GLU A 26 -10.17 -19.36 2.20
N ILE A 27 -9.33 -18.47 1.65
CA ILE A 27 -8.62 -18.71 0.38
C ILE A 27 -7.23 -19.30 0.66
N GLU A 28 -6.99 -20.44 0.00
CA GLU A 28 -5.77 -21.27 0.07
C GLU A 28 -4.46 -20.47 -0.06
N GLU A 29 -3.44 -20.93 0.69
CA GLU A 29 -2.14 -20.32 1.02
C GLU A 29 -1.30 -19.70 -0.13
N ASP A 30 -1.73 -19.78 -1.41
CA ASP A 30 -0.96 -19.34 -2.58
C ASP A 30 -1.63 -18.25 -3.43
N GLN A 31 -2.81 -17.74 -3.08
CA GLN A 31 -3.40 -16.58 -3.75
C GLN A 31 -3.07 -15.28 -3.01
N TYR A 32 -2.14 -14.49 -3.59
CA TYR A 32 -1.89 -13.14 -3.12
C TYR A 32 -3.21 -12.34 -3.10
N LEU A 33 -3.69 -12.03 -1.90
CA LEU A 33 -4.90 -11.23 -1.58
C LEU A 33 -5.04 -9.94 -2.42
N TRP A 34 -3.91 -9.44 -2.93
CA TRP A 34 -3.75 -8.20 -3.68
C TRP A 34 -3.84 -8.36 -5.21
N GLY A 35 -4.08 -9.57 -5.73
CA GLY A 35 -4.14 -9.84 -7.16
C GLY A 35 -5.35 -9.23 -7.87
N ASN A 36 -6.38 -8.80 -7.14
CA ASN A 36 -7.51 -8.07 -7.71
C ASN A 36 -7.21 -6.57 -7.78
N ALA A 37 -7.09 -6.03 -9.00
CA ALA A 37 -6.79 -4.62 -9.27
C ALA A 37 -7.74 -3.65 -8.56
N ASP A 38 -9.02 -4.01 -8.41
CA ASP A 38 -10.02 -3.18 -7.74
C ASP A 38 -9.72 -3.00 -6.24
N MET A 39 -9.16 -4.04 -5.60
CA MET A 39 -8.78 -3.98 -4.19
C MET A 39 -7.51 -3.16 -3.99
N TYR A 40 -6.50 -3.31 -4.87
CA TYR A 40 -5.30 -2.46 -4.83
C TYR A 40 -5.67 -0.99 -4.90
N ASP A 41 -6.47 -0.60 -5.91
CA ASP A 41 -6.88 0.78 -6.12
C ASP A 41 -7.71 1.32 -4.95
N PHE A 42 -8.61 0.51 -4.39
CA PHE A 42 -9.38 0.89 -3.21
C PHE A 42 -8.47 1.23 -2.03
N TYR A 43 -7.60 0.31 -1.62
CA TYR A 43 -6.70 0.51 -0.47
C TYR A 43 -5.69 1.61 -0.71
N PHE A 44 -5.15 1.73 -1.93
CA PHE A 44 -4.23 2.81 -2.29
C PHE A 44 -4.91 4.18 -2.16
N ASN A 45 -6.12 4.33 -2.69
CA ASN A 45 -6.86 5.59 -2.61
C ASN A 45 -7.25 5.96 -1.16
N VAL A 46 -7.63 4.97 -0.35
CA VAL A 46 -7.92 5.18 1.08
C VAL A 46 -6.66 5.60 1.84
N ALA A 47 -5.54 4.89 1.64
CA ALA A 47 -4.28 5.19 2.29
C ALA A 47 -3.73 6.55 1.87
N GLN A 48 -3.80 6.88 0.57
CA GLN A 48 -3.43 8.20 0.05
C GLN A 48 -4.17 9.33 0.77
N LYS A 49 -5.49 9.20 0.97
CA LYS A 49 -6.27 10.19 1.73
C LYS A 49 -5.85 10.24 3.20
N GLY A 50 -5.61 9.08 3.81
CA GLY A 50 -5.17 8.97 5.20
C GLY A 50 -3.85 9.69 5.51
N LEU A 51 -2.96 9.85 4.52
CA LEU A 51 -1.73 10.64 4.67
C LEU A 51 -1.98 12.13 4.95
N TYR A 52 -3.11 12.67 4.49
CA TYR A 52 -3.44 14.09 4.64
C TYR A 52 -4.16 14.42 5.96
N TYR A 53 -4.59 13.41 6.72
CA TYR A 53 -5.19 13.64 8.04
C TYR A 53 -4.16 14.20 9.03
N THR A 54 -4.62 14.89 10.07
CA THR A 54 -3.75 15.47 11.10
C THR A 54 -3.33 14.46 12.15
N SER A 55 -4.16 13.44 12.40
CA SER A 55 -3.93 12.39 13.37
C SER A 55 -2.70 11.54 13.02
N PRO A 56 -1.69 11.46 13.91
CA PRO A 56 -0.54 10.57 13.72
C PRO A 56 -0.97 9.11 13.54
N ILE A 57 -1.99 8.66 14.28
CA ILE A 57 -2.52 7.29 14.20
C ILE A 57 -3.02 6.99 12.79
N SER A 58 -3.80 7.90 12.20
CA SER A 58 -4.33 7.72 10.85
C SER A 58 -3.23 7.68 9.80
N ARG A 59 -2.20 8.53 9.93
CA ARG A 59 -1.03 8.52 9.04
C ARG A 59 -0.21 7.24 9.17
N THR A 60 -0.03 6.74 10.39
CA THR A 60 0.66 5.47 10.66
C THR A 60 -0.08 4.31 10.00
N LYS A 61 -1.41 4.24 10.13
CA LYS A 61 -2.22 3.20 9.47
C LYS A 61 -2.17 3.31 7.95
N ALA A 62 -2.25 4.52 7.40
CA ALA A 62 -2.11 4.74 5.98
C ALA A 62 -0.74 4.28 5.44
N LEU A 63 0.36 4.61 6.13
CA LEU A 63 1.70 4.14 5.76
C LEU A 63 1.85 2.63 5.87
N SER A 64 1.21 2.01 6.85
CA SER A 64 1.20 0.55 7.00
C SER A 64 0.53 -0.14 5.80
N ILE A 65 -0.63 0.36 5.35
CA ILE A 65 -1.31 -0.13 4.14
C ILE A 65 -0.42 0.08 2.90
N LEU A 66 0.18 1.27 2.74
CA LEU A 66 1.09 1.52 1.62
C LEU A 66 2.28 0.57 1.63
N SER A 67 2.82 0.24 2.80
CA SER A 67 3.93 -0.72 2.90
C SER A 67 3.52 -2.13 2.46
N GLN A 68 2.28 -2.54 2.72
CA GLN A 68 1.75 -3.84 2.27
C GLN A 68 1.47 -3.87 0.77
N LEU A 69 1.09 -2.73 0.18
CA LEU A 69 0.87 -2.60 -1.28
C LEU A 69 2.18 -2.44 -2.07
N ALA A 70 3.28 -2.11 -1.39
CA ALA A 70 4.55 -1.76 -2.03
C ALA A 70 5.14 -2.91 -2.87
N PRO A 71 5.11 -4.18 -2.43
CA PRO A 71 5.58 -5.32 -3.24
C PRO A 71 4.76 -5.56 -4.51
N CYS A 72 3.49 -5.14 -4.54
CA CYS A 72 2.64 -5.30 -5.72
C CYS A 72 2.95 -4.23 -6.78
N SER A 73 3.12 -2.97 -6.35
CA SER A 73 3.51 -1.86 -7.22
C SER A 73 3.95 -0.65 -6.41
N ILE A 74 5.26 -0.35 -6.43
CA ILE A 74 5.82 0.82 -5.73
C ILE A 74 5.59 2.12 -6.50
N ARG A 75 5.46 2.06 -7.83
CA ARG A 75 5.49 3.25 -8.72
C ARG A 75 4.45 4.32 -8.35
N PRO A 76 3.18 3.98 -8.03
CA PRO A 76 2.18 4.97 -7.61
C PRO A 76 2.58 5.72 -6.34
N MET A 77 3.37 5.09 -5.45
CA MET A 77 3.78 5.65 -4.16
C MET A 77 4.80 6.78 -4.30
N PHE A 78 5.55 6.83 -5.41
CA PHE A 78 6.47 7.94 -5.67
C PHE A 78 5.73 9.30 -5.79
N LYS A 79 4.47 9.29 -6.24
CA LYS A 79 3.63 10.50 -6.27
C LYS A 79 3.31 11.02 -4.86
N LEU A 80 3.43 10.17 -3.84
CA LEU A 80 3.12 10.49 -2.44
C LEU A 80 4.36 11.00 -1.67
N LEU A 81 5.57 10.94 -2.26
CA LEU A 81 6.81 11.38 -1.62
C LEU A 81 6.77 12.79 -1.02
N PRO A 82 6.16 13.81 -1.66
CA PRO A 82 6.07 15.14 -1.05
C PRO A 82 5.29 15.14 0.27
N SER A 83 4.22 14.36 0.36
CA SER A 83 3.42 14.21 1.58
C SER A 83 4.16 13.38 2.62
N ILE A 84 4.85 12.32 2.19
CA ILE A 84 5.67 11.46 3.05
C ILE A 84 6.83 12.23 3.68
N LYS A 85 7.53 13.06 2.92
CA LYS A 85 8.66 13.85 3.39
C LYS A 85 8.29 14.80 4.54
N LYS A 86 7.07 15.34 4.54
CA LYS A 86 6.57 16.20 5.63
C LYS A 86 6.43 15.44 6.96
N MET A 87 6.26 14.13 6.91
CA MET A 87 6.06 13.30 8.11
C MET A 87 7.36 12.95 8.84
N VAL A 88 8.52 13.03 8.16
CA VAL A 88 9.84 12.67 8.72
C VAL A 88 10.18 13.46 9.98
N GLY A 89 9.77 14.74 10.04
CA GLY A 89 10.01 15.61 11.20
C GLY A 89 9.00 15.45 12.34
N THR A 90 7.99 14.57 12.21
CA THR A 90 6.96 14.41 13.25
C THR A 90 7.52 13.58 14.41
N PRO A 91 7.40 14.03 15.67
CA PRO A 91 7.91 13.29 16.83
C PRO A 91 6.96 12.14 17.21
N SER A 92 6.83 11.15 16.33
CA SER A 92 6.05 9.92 16.55
C SER A 92 6.89 8.72 16.12
N TRP A 93 7.32 7.93 17.10
CA TRP A 93 8.19 6.77 16.85
C TRP A 93 7.52 5.71 15.98
N GLU A 94 6.21 5.50 16.15
CA GLU A 94 5.41 4.56 15.34
C GLU A 94 5.36 5.00 13.88
N LEU A 95 5.17 6.30 13.64
CA LEU A 95 5.16 6.87 12.30
C LEU A 95 6.55 6.74 11.66
N GLN A 96 7.62 7.03 12.41
CA GLN A 96 8.99 6.84 11.97
C GLN A 96 9.28 5.37 11.62
N GLY A 97 8.78 4.42 12.43
CA GLY A 97 8.87 3.00 12.14
C GLY A 97 8.21 2.62 10.81
N GLN A 98 7.00 3.09 10.55
CA GLN A 98 6.31 2.83 9.28
C GLN A 98 7.01 3.48 8.07
N LEU A 99 7.57 4.68 8.25
CA LEU A 99 8.38 5.32 7.19
C LEU A 99 9.61 4.48 6.83
N LEU A 100 10.26 3.88 7.84
CA LEU A 100 11.42 3.02 7.62
C LEU A 100 11.04 1.74 6.87
N ILE A 101 9.92 1.11 7.24
CA ILE A 101 9.40 -0.07 6.55
C ILE A 101 9.13 0.25 5.08
N LEU A 102 8.40 1.33 4.80
CA LEU A 102 8.09 1.75 3.43
C LEU A 102 9.37 2.07 2.62
N ALA A 103 10.35 2.72 3.25
CA ALA A 103 11.64 2.98 2.62
C ALA A 103 12.39 1.69 2.30
N ASN A 104 12.35 0.70 3.19
CA ASN A 104 12.93 -0.62 2.95
C ASN A 104 12.25 -1.32 1.77
N CYS A 105 10.91 -1.30 1.69
CA CYS A 105 10.18 -1.85 0.54
C CYS A 105 10.59 -1.17 -0.78
N ALA A 106 10.70 0.17 -0.78
CA ALA A 106 11.16 0.90 -1.96
C ALA A 106 12.60 0.57 -2.35
N LEU A 107 13.51 0.42 -1.38
CA LEU A 107 14.89 0.04 -1.62
C LEU A 107 15.00 -1.38 -2.18
N GLN A 108 14.24 -2.33 -1.64
CA GLN A 108 14.19 -3.69 -2.15
C GLN A 108 13.77 -3.71 -3.62
N GLU A 109 12.66 -3.05 -3.95
CA GLU A 109 12.18 -2.98 -5.34
C GLU A 109 13.21 -2.35 -6.29
N LEU A 110 13.83 -1.23 -5.89
CA LEU A 110 14.87 -0.56 -6.69
C LEU A 110 16.14 -1.40 -6.87
N CYS A 111 16.46 -2.26 -5.90
CA CYS A 111 17.58 -3.19 -5.99
C CYS A 111 17.22 -4.40 -6.88
N THR A 112 16.02 -4.94 -6.75
CA THR A 112 15.54 -6.06 -7.56
C THR A 112 15.39 -5.68 -9.04
N ASP A 113 14.93 -4.47 -9.35
CA ASP A 113 14.88 -3.95 -10.73
C ASP A 113 16.28 -3.85 -11.35
N LYS A 114 17.30 -3.46 -10.57
CA LYS A 114 18.69 -3.40 -11.04
C LYS A 114 19.29 -4.78 -11.30
N SER A 115 18.98 -5.77 -10.46
CA SER A 115 19.41 -7.15 -10.66
C SER A 115 18.80 -7.75 -11.94
N LYS A 116 17.51 -7.51 -12.20
CA LYS A 116 16.84 -7.97 -13.42
C LYS A 116 17.40 -7.33 -14.70
N GLN A 117 17.76 -6.04 -14.64
CA GLN A 117 18.42 -5.36 -15.76
C GLN A 117 19.82 -5.91 -16.03
N ALA A 118 20.59 -6.24 -14.99
CA ALA A 118 21.93 -6.82 -15.16
C ALA A 118 21.89 -8.22 -15.80
N GLU A 119 20.94 -9.08 -15.41
CA GLU A 119 20.75 -10.41 -16.02
C GLU A 119 20.38 -10.32 -17.52
N THR A 120 19.58 -9.32 -17.89
CA THR A 120 19.15 -9.14 -19.29
C THR A 120 20.29 -8.63 -20.19
N ASP A 121 21.23 -7.85 -19.62
CA ASP A 121 22.40 -7.33 -20.34
C ASP A 121 23.51 -8.39 -20.50
N GLU A 122 23.63 -9.35 -19.57
CA GLU A 122 24.55 -10.49 -19.69
C GLU A 122 24.08 -11.49 -20.76
N ASP A 123 22.78 -11.83 -20.80
CA ASP A 123 22.20 -12.70 -21.83
C ASP A 123 22.31 -12.13 -23.26
N GLN A 124 22.34 -10.81 -23.43
CA GLN A 124 22.52 -10.18 -24.75
C GLN A 124 23.96 -10.15 -25.23
N ASN A 125 24.95 -10.30 -24.34
CA ASN A 125 26.36 -10.35 -24.70
C ASN A 125 26.86 -11.77 -25.04
N GLU A 126 26.15 -12.82 -24.64
CA GLU A 126 26.48 -14.20 -25.04
C GLU A 126 25.94 -14.60 -26.43
N ILE A 127 25.04 -13.80 -27.03
CA ILE A 127 24.45 -14.07 -28.35
C ILE A 127 25.18 -13.33 -29.50
N ARG A 128 26.33 -12.70 -29.26
CA ARG A 128 27.13 -12.01 -30.29
C ARG A 128 28.45 -12.69 -30.63
#